data_AF-A0A7S2GJ67-F1
#
_entry.id   AF-A0A7S2GJ67-F1
#
_cell.length_a   1.000
_cell.length_b   1.000
_cell.length_c   1.000
_cell.angle_alpha   90.00
_cell.angle_beta   90.00
_cell.angle_gamma   90.00
#
_symmetry.space_group_name_H-M   'P 1'
#
loop_
_entity.id
_entity.type
_entity.pdbx_description
1 polymer ?
#
loop_
_entity_poly.entity_id
_entity_poly.type
_entity_poly.pdbx_seq_one_letter_code
_entity_poly.pdbx_strand_id
1 'polypeptide(L)'
;RTPAPGPHCSGPRHAKLDYIATREIVDGEYHFGVEDKVTGLKGMRIYKPYPYYKIDNQTRKTLQLSTYNQSDFLYMYPSMRKEVRPGISIIEASGGKVEEEQGYFTISVRDSTAGSEERHFFTHLKAFETYTLTLENFNAVNT
;
A
#
# COMPACT_ATOMS: atom_id res chain seq x y z
N ARG A 1 -31.86 -17.41 37.65
CA ARG A 1 -30.63 -17.64 38.46
C ARG A 1 -29.53 -16.78 37.86
N THR A 2 -29.08 -15.77 38.60
CA THR A 2 -27.97 -14.89 38.19
C THR A 2 -26.65 -15.61 38.47
N PRO A 3 -25.68 -15.66 37.55
CA PRO A 3 -24.39 -16.28 37.83
C PRO A 3 -23.66 -15.49 38.93
N ALA A 4 -23.04 -16.22 39.85
CA ALA A 4 -22.25 -15.60 40.92
C ALA A 4 -21.08 -14.80 40.33
N PRO A 5 -20.73 -13.63 40.90
CA PRO A 5 -19.55 -12.88 40.49
C PRO A 5 -18.32 -13.76 40.66
N GLY A 6 -17.59 -13.97 39.57
CA GLY A 6 -16.34 -14.72 39.57
C GLY A 6 -15.28 -14.04 40.44
N PRO A 7 -14.25 -14.78 40.89
CA PRO A 7 -13.20 -14.23 41.74
C PRO A 7 -12.56 -13.02 41.06
N HIS A 8 -12.66 -11.86 41.71
CA HIS A 8 -11.94 -10.67 41.31
C HIS A 8 -10.44 -10.98 41.34
N CYS A 9 -9.80 -10.99 40.18
CA CYS A 9 -8.35 -11.02 40.08
C CYS A 9 -7.77 -9.77 40.76
N SER A 10 -7.47 -9.86 42.05
CA SER A 10 -6.67 -8.89 42.78
C SER A 10 -5.22 -9.04 42.34
N GLY A 11 -4.93 -8.62 41.10
CA GLY A 11 -3.57 -8.51 40.60
C GLY A 11 -2.78 -7.51 41.46
N PRO A 12 -1.47 -7.70 41.64
CA PRO A 12 -0.65 -6.80 42.43
C PRO A 12 -0.79 -5.36 41.94
N ARG A 13 -0.98 -4.44 42.90
CA ARG A 13 -1.08 -2.98 42.70
C ARG A 13 0.09 -2.49 41.87
N HIS A 14 -0.20 -1.64 40.88
CA HIS A 14 0.70 -0.89 39.99
C HIS A 14 2.18 -0.94 40.40
N ALA A 15 2.87 -2.00 39.97
CA ALA A 15 4.33 -2.03 40.03
C ALA A 15 4.85 -0.94 39.09
N LYS A 16 5.82 -0.15 39.55
CA LYS A 16 6.50 0.83 38.72
C LYS A 16 7.12 0.07 37.53
N LEU A 17 6.63 0.33 36.33
CA LEU A 17 7.17 -0.25 35.11
C LEU A 17 8.41 0.54 34.71
N ASP A 18 9.58 -0.09 34.82
CA ASP A 18 10.83 0.41 34.27
C ASP A 18 11.17 -0.40 33.03
N TYR A 19 11.29 0.25 31.87
CA TYR A 19 11.49 -0.46 30.62
C TYR A 19 12.42 0.28 29.67
N ILE A 20 13.10 -0.48 28.81
CA ILE A 20 13.77 0.04 27.62
C ILE A 20 12.89 -0.24 26.41
N ALA A 21 12.64 0.79 25.61
CA ALA A 21 12.06 0.62 24.29
C ALA A 21 13.13 0.84 23.21
N THR A 22 13.21 -0.09 22.28
CA THR A 22 14.11 -0.03 21.12
C THR A 22 13.27 0.06 19.85
N ARG A 23 13.70 0.92 18.93
CA ARG A 23 13.07 1.12 17.62
C ARG A 23 14.13 0.99 16.56
N GLU A 24 13.96 0.03 15.67
CA GLU A 24 14.92 -0.23 14.59
C GLU A 24 14.19 -0.61 13.30
N ILE A 25 14.84 -0.35 12.17
CA ILE A 25 14.41 -0.82 10.85
C ILE A 25 15.34 -1.98 10.47
N VAL A 26 14.78 -3.18 10.32
CA VAL A 26 15.52 -4.39 9.93
C VAL A 26 14.86 -4.91 8.67
N ASP A 27 15.61 -4.97 7.57
CA ASP A 27 15.13 -5.43 6.25
C ASP A 27 13.82 -4.76 5.79
N GLY A 28 13.67 -3.45 6.10
CA GLY A 28 12.49 -2.66 5.73
C GLY A 28 11.29 -2.85 6.66
N GLU A 29 11.35 -3.74 7.65
CA GLU A 29 10.35 -3.90 8.69
C GLU A 29 10.67 -2.99 9.88
N TYR A 30 9.64 -2.42 10.50
CA TYR A 30 9.81 -1.65 11.74
C TYR A 30 9.66 -2.57 12.95
N HIS A 31 10.75 -2.74 13.68
CA HIS A 31 10.83 -3.57 14.88
C HIS A 31 10.73 -2.67 16.11
N PHE A 32 9.70 -2.89 16.91
CA PHE A 32 9.49 -2.21 18.18
C PHE A 32 9.67 -3.20 19.33
N GLY A 33 10.85 -3.14 19.96
CA GLY A 33 11.20 -3.95 21.12
C GLY A 33 10.88 -3.22 22.42
N VAL A 34 10.40 -3.95 23.42
CA VAL A 34 10.23 -3.49 24.79
C VAL A 34 10.83 -4.53 25.72
N GLU A 35 11.70 -4.09 26.63
CA GLU A 35 12.30 -4.90 27.69
C GLU A 35 11.92 -4.30 29.04
N ASP A 36 11.20 -5.06 29.87
CA ASP A 36 10.96 -4.73 31.28
C ASP A 36 12.22 -5.00 32.10
N LYS A 37 12.74 -3.98 32.77
CA LYS A 37 13.97 -4.05 33.57
C LYS A 37 13.81 -4.75 34.90
N VAL A 38 12.59 -4.83 35.43
CA VAL A 38 12.30 -5.47 36.71
C VAL A 38 12.18 -6.98 36.53
N THR A 39 11.46 -7.40 35.49
CA THR A 39 11.20 -8.83 35.24
C THR A 39 12.16 -9.46 34.24
N GLY A 40 12.88 -8.65 33.46
CA GLY A 40 13.71 -9.11 32.35
C GLY A 40 12.90 -9.59 31.13
N LEU A 41 11.57 -9.45 31.16
CA LEU A 41 10.71 -9.87 30.06
C LEU A 41 10.94 -8.99 28.83
N LYS A 42 11.01 -9.63 27.67
CA LYS A 42 11.20 -8.97 26.38
C LYS A 42 10.03 -9.30 25.47
N GLY A 43 9.51 -8.27 24.81
CA GLY A 43 8.52 -8.39 23.75
C GLY A 43 8.96 -7.59 22.55
N MET A 44 8.60 -8.07 21.36
CA MET A 44 8.84 -7.36 20.12
C MET A 44 7.59 -7.37 19.27
N ARG A 45 7.25 -6.22 18.70
CA ARG A 45 6.22 -6.08 17.67
C ARG A 45 6.89 -5.70 16.36
N ILE A 46 6.69 -6.54 15.36
CA ILE A 46 7.21 -6.34 14.02
C ILE A 46 6.09 -5.78 13.13
N TYR A 47 6.37 -4.68 12.48
CA TYR A 47 5.45 -4.01 11.55
C TYR A 47 6.03 -4.10 10.15
N LYS A 48 5.37 -4.84 9.27
CA LYS A 48 5.72 -4.89 7.86
C LYS A 48 5.15 -3.67 7.14
N PRO A 49 5.89 -3.03 6.23
CA PRO A 49 5.35 -1.95 5.42
C PRO A 49 4.18 -2.48 4.58
N TYR A 50 3.11 -1.69 4.49
CA TYR A 50 2.00 -2.04 3.60
C TYR A 50 2.49 -1.92 2.14
N PRO A 51 2.23 -2.91 1.27
CA PRO A 51 2.64 -2.86 -0.14
C PRO A 51 2.17 -1.58 -0.82
N TYR A 52 3.04 -0.93 -1.58
CA TYR A 52 2.73 0.30 -2.30
C TYR A 52 3.45 0.38 -3.64
N TYR A 53 3.00 1.26 -4.51
CA TYR A 53 3.63 1.62 -5.78
C TYR A 53 4.01 3.10 -5.73
N LYS A 54 5.23 3.43 -6.15
CA LYS A 54 5.60 4.82 -6.38
C LYS A 54 5.42 5.13 -7.86
N ILE A 55 4.49 6.01 -8.20
CA ILE A 55 4.22 6.39 -9.59
C ILE A 55 4.67 7.84 -9.79
N ASP A 56 5.67 8.03 -10.65
CA ASP A 56 6.09 9.34 -11.14
C ASP A 56 5.35 9.64 -12.47
N ASN A 57 4.27 10.39 -12.37
CA ASN A 57 3.46 10.78 -13.50
C ASN A 57 3.98 12.07 -14.15
N GLN A 58 4.76 11.92 -15.21
CA GLN A 58 5.36 13.00 -15.99
C GLN A 58 4.49 13.46 -17.17
N THR A 59 3.26 12.94 -17.31
CA THR A 59 2.35 13.28 -18.42
C THR A 59 1.76 14.69 -18.35
N ARG A 60 1.91 15.37 -17.19
CA ARG A 60 1.27 16.66 -16.86
C ARG A 60 -0.27 16.61 -16.88
N LYS A 61 -0.87 15.43 -16.93
CA LYS A 61 -2.32 15.17 -16.84
C LYS A 61 -2.61 14.25 -15.66
N THR A 62 -3.80 14.35 -15.09
CA THR A 62 -4.27 13.35 -14.13
C THR A 62 -4.60 12.06 -14.87
N LEU A 63 -4.07 10.95 -14.37
CA LEU A 63 -4.37 9.61 -14.89
C LEU A 63 -5.42 8.94 -14.01
N GLN A 64 -6.22 8.04 -14.59
CA GLN A 64 -7.05 7.10 -13.84
C GLN A 64 -6.33 5.76 -13.81
N LEU A 65 -6.01 5.26 -12.63
CA LEU A 65 -5.45 3.92 -12.41
C LEU A 65 -6.57 2.99 -11.94
N SER A 66 -6.73 1.86 -12.63
CA SER A 66 -7.44 0.69 -12.13
C SER A 66 -6.44 -0.45 -11.94
N THR A 67 -6.47 -1.12 -10.80
CA THR A 67 -5.67 -2.33 -10.60
C THR A 67 -6.54 -3.57 -10.56
N TYR A 68 -5.99 -4.68 -11.02
CA TYR A 68 -6.64 -5.99 -11.04
C TYR A 68 -5.74 -7.02 -10.41
N ASN A 69 -6.36 -8.03 -9.79
CA ASN A 69 -5.64 -9.18 -9.28
C ASN A 69 -4.96 -9.91 -10.45
N GLN A 70 -3.73 -10.40 -10.28
CA GLN A 70 -3.03 -11.18 -11.31
C GLN A 70 -3.84 -12.38 -11.83
N SER A 71 -4.74 -12.93 -11.00
CA SER A 71 -5.59 -14.07 -11.35
C SER A 71 -6.83 -13.67 -12.17
N ASP A 72 -7.17 -12.39 -12.25
CA ASP A 72 -8.30 -11.88 -13.04
C ASP A 72 -7.88 -11.66 -14.50
N PHE A 73 -7.78 -12.75 -15.26
CA PHE A 73 -7.41 -12.70 -16.67
C PHE A 73 -8.43 -11.95 -17.58
N LEU A 74 -9.65 -11.71 -17.09
CA LEU A 74 -10.71 -11.04 -17.83
C LEU A 74 -10.84 -9.55 -17.47
N TYR A 75 -10.08 -9.05 -16.49
CA TYR A 75 -10.14 -7.66 -16.04
C TYR A 75 -11.56 -7.19 -15.69
N MET A 76 -12.40 -8.09 -15.15
CA MET A 76 -13.82 -7.79 -14.96
C MET A 76 -14.05 -6.88 -13.76
N TYR A 77 -13.28 -7.07 -12.68
CA TYR A 77 -13.52 -6.38 -11.42
C TYR A 77 -12.24 -5.73 -10.89
N PRO A 78 -12.11 -4.40 -10.98
CA PRO A 78 -10.94 -3.73 -10.45
C PRO A 78 -10.88 -3.88 -8.94
N SER A 79 -9.72 -4.26 -8.44
CA SER A 79 -9.41 -4.37 -7.01
C SER A 79 -9.25 -2.99 -6.37
N MET A 80 -8.80 -2.00 -7.14
CA MET A 80 -8.68 -0.61 -6.72
C MET A 80 -8.87 0.34 -7.92
N ARG A 81 -9.41 1.53 -7.64
CA ARG A 81 -9.42 2.68 -8.56
C ARG A 81 -8.84 3.91 -7.88
N LYS A 82 -7.90 4.60 -8.53
CA LYS A 82 -7.24 5.81 -7.99
C LYS A 82 -6.92 6.82 -9.06
N GLU A 83 -6.96 8.09 -8.69
CA GLU A 83 -6.43 9.17 -9.51
C GLU A 83 -4.93 9.34 -9.25
N VAL A 84 -4.14 9.45 -10.31
CA VAL A 84 -2.70 9.72 -10.24
C VAL A 84 -2.45 11.12 -10.79
N ARG A 85 -2.26 12.08 -9.88
CA ARG A 85 -1.97 13.47 -10.26
C ARG A 85 -0.56 13.58 -10.86
N PRO A 86 -0.26 14.64 -11.64
CA PRO A 86 1.10 14.90 -12.09
C PRO A 86 2.11 14.97 -10.95
N GLY A 87 3.31 14.44 -11.19
CA GLY A 87 4.37 14.29 -10.20
C GLY A 87 4.35 12.92 -9.50
N ILE A 88 4.97 12.86 -8.33
CA ILE A 88 5.14 11.62 -7.58
C ILE A 88 3.91 11.35 -6.71
N SER A 89 3.32 10.17 -6.88
CA SER A 89 2.26 9.61 -6.03
C SER A 89 2.73 8.30 -5.41
N ILE A 90 2.41 8.09 -4.13
CA ILE A 90 2.58 6.80 -3.46
C ILE A 90 1.18 6.21 -3.30
N ILE A 91 0.96 5.05 -3.90
CA ILE A 91 -0.36 4.39 -3.93
C ILE A 91 -0.22 3.05 -3.22
N GLU A 92 -0.96 2.85 -2.13
CA GLU A 92 -1.07 1.56 -1.46
C GLU A 92 -1.70 0.53 -2.41
N ALA A 93 -1.22 -0.71 -2.38
CA ALA A 93 -1.82 -1.82 -3.13
C ALA A 93 -3.23 -2.13 -2.62
N SER A 94 -4.00 -2.96 -3.32
CA SER A 94 -5.36 -3.31 -2.88
C SER A 94 -5.39 -4.18 -1.61
N GLY A 95 -4.27 -4.82 -1.26
CA GLY A 95 -4.18 -5.72 -0.12
C GLY A 95 -2.78 -5.80 0.51
N GLY A 96 -2.74 -6.13 1.81
CA GLY A 96 -1.51 -6.17 2.61
C GLY A 96 -0.53 -7.31 2.31
N LYS A 97 -0.85 -8.18 1.35
CA LYS A 97 0.00 -9.31 0.91
C LYS A 97 0.21 -9.32 -0.61
N VAL A 98 -0.11 -8.23 -1.28
CA VAL A 98 0.06 -8.10 -2.73
C VAL A 98 1.54 -8.00 -3.04
N GLU A 99 2.03 -8.91 -3.87
CA GLU A 99 3.38 -8.84 -4.45
C GLU A 99 3.35 -8.13 -5.80
N GLU A 100 2.29 -8.33 -6.59
CA GLU A 100 2.08 -7.69 -7.88
C GLU A 100 0.58 -7.60 -8.22
N GLU A 101 0.20 -6.54 -8.95
CA GLU A 101 -1.12 -6.32 -9.55
C GLU A 101 -0.97 -5.96 -11.02
N GLN A 102 -2.03 -6.15 -11.80
CA GLN A 102 -2.11 -5.62 -13.16
C GLN A 102 -2.61 -4.18 -13.10
N GLY A 103 -1.82 -3.22 -13.58
CA GLY A 103 -2.13 -1.80 -13.62
C GLY A 103 -2.64 -1.36 -14.98
N TYR A 104 -3.84 -0.80 -15.02
CA TYR A 104 -4.45 -0.19 -16.20
C TYR A 104 -4.59 1.30 -16.00
N PHE A 105 -3.77 2.08 -16.71
CA PHE A 105 -3.79 3.53 -16.66
C PHE A 105 -4.58 4.08 -17.84
N THR A 106 -5.42 5.07 -17.59
CA THR A 106 -6.16 5.81 -18.62
C THR A 106 -5.84 7.30 -18.53
N ILE A 107 -5.63 7.93 -19.68
CA ILE A 107 -5.41 9.36 -19.84
C ILE A 107 -6.40 9.92 -20.87
N SER A 108 -7.05 11.04 -20.54
CA SER A 108 -7.85 11.80 -21.49
C SER A 108 -7.00 12.90 -22.13
N VAL A 109 -6.86 12.83 -23.45
CA VAL A 109 -6.13 13.81 -24.26
C VAL A 109 -7.15 14.57 -25.10
N ARG A 110 -7.15 15.90 -25.00
CA ARG A 110 -7.95 16.72 -25.92
C ARG A 110 -7.16 16.96 -27.19
N ASP A 111 -7.69 16.49 -28.31
CA ASP A 111 -7.27 16.86 -29.65
C ASP A 111 -8.12 18.07 -30.11
N SER A 112 -7.47 19.12 -30.60
CA SER A 112 -8.12 20.32 -31.14
C SER A 112 -9.02 20.03 -32.36
N THR A 113 -8.81 18.88 -33.00
CA THR A 113 -9.42 18.50 -34.27
C THR A 113 -10.44 17.37 -34.12
N ALA A 114 -10.20 16.42 -33.21
CA ALA A 114 -10.99 15.19 -33.07
C ALA A 114 -11.84 15.10 -31.77
N GLY A 115 -11.71 16.04 -30.84
CA GLY A 115 -12.37 15.98 -29.54
C GLY A 115 -11.51 15.35 -28.44
N SER A 116 -12.12 14.85 -27.36
CA SER A 116 -11.38 14.13 -26.31
C SER A 116 -11.21 12.67 -26.69
N GLU A 117 -9.96 12.22 -26.76
CA GLU A 117 -9.57 10.82 -26.94
C GLU A 117 -9.09 10.25 -25.59
N GLU A 118 -9.46 9.00 -25.30
CA GLU A 118 -8.87 8.24 -24.18
C GLU A 118 -7.77 7.33 -24.71
N ARG A 119 -6.62 7.36 -24.04
CA ARG A 119 -5.49 6.46 -24.29
C ARG A 119 -5.21 5.64 -23.05
N HIS A 120 -4.65 4.46 -23.25
CA HIS A 120 -4.45 3.50 -22.17
C HIS A 120 -3.02 2.96 -22.15
N PHE A 121 -2.53 2.64 -20.96
CA PHE A 121 -1.24 1.98 -20.76
C PHE A 121 -1.41 0.83 -19.76
N PHE A 122 -0.91 -0.34 -20.14
CA PHE A 122 -0.99 -1.55 -19.34
C PHE A 122 0.41 -1.95 -18.85
N THR A 123 0.52 -2.31 -17.57
CA THR A 123 1.77 -2.82 -17.01
C THR A 123 1.52 -3.66 -15.75
N HIS A 124 2.52 -4.41 -15.31
CA HIS A 124 2.51 -5.12 -14.04
C HIS A 124 3.12 -4.25 -12.94
N LEU A 125 2.35 -4.01 -11.89
CA LEU A 125 2.71 -3.21 -10.71
C LEU A 125 3.17 -4.11 -9.57
N LYS A 126 4.49 -4.25 -9.40
CA LYS A 126 5.15 -4.95 -8.30
C LYS A 126 5.23 -4.06 -7.07
N ALA A 127 5.00 -4.65 -5.91
CA ALA A 127 5.06 -3.94 -4.65
C ALA A 127 6.46 -3.33 -4.42
N PHE A 128 6.47 -2.14 -3.85
CA PHE A 128 7.66 -1.34 -3.50
C PHE A 128 8.48 -0.80 -4.68
N GLU A 129 7.99 -0.98 -5.91
CA GLU A 129 8.67 -0.49 -7.12
C GLU A 129 8.26 0.93 -7.51
N THR A 130 9.09 1.53 -8.37
CA THR A 130 8.86 2.86 -8.95
C THR A 130 8.54 2.78 -10.44
N TYR A 131 7.46 3.43 -10.84
CA TYR A 131 6.97 3.50 -12.22
C TYR A 131 7.00 4.93 -12.72
N THR A 132 7.76 5.20 -13.77
CA THR A 132 7.78 6.52 -14.43
C THR A 132 6.90 6.48 -15.66
N LEU A 133 5.86 7.32 -15.69
CA LEU A 133 4.88 7.38 -16.76
C LEU A 133 5.01 8.68 -17.54
N THR A 134 5.23 8.55 -18.84
CA THR A 134 5.33 9.62 -19.82
C THR A 134 4.21 9.48 -20.86
N LEU A 135 4.00 10.50 -21.70
CA LEU A 135 3.00 10.42 -22.76
C LEU A 135 3.31 9.32 -23.79
N GLU A 136 4.58 8.96 -23.98
CA GLU A 136 5.00 7.91 -24.92
C GLU A 136 4.45 6.54 -24.52
N ASN A 137 4.34 6.27 -23.21
CA ASN A 137 3.76 5.03 -22.69
C ASN A 137 2.30 4.81 -23.15
N PHE A 138 1.57 5.88 -23.49
CA PHE A 138 0.17 5.84 -23.93
C PHE A 138 0.02 5.94 -25.46
N ASN A 139 1.12 6.11 -26.19
CA ASN A 139 1.13 6.23 -27.65
C ASN A 139 1.59 4.95 -28.34
N ALA A 140 2.18 4.02 -27.59
CA ALA A 140 2.52 2.71 -28.11
C ALA A 140 1.22 1.99 -28.48
N VAL A 141 0.92 1.93 -29.78
CA VAL A 141 -0.05 0.98 -30.31
C VAL A 141 0.50 -0.39 -29.94
N ASN A 142 -0.14 -1.08 -29.01
CA ASN A 142 0.15 -2.48 -28.74
C ASN A 142 -0.14 -3.27 -30.02
N THR A 143 0.88 -3.43 -30.87
CA THR A 143 0.93 -4.47 -31.92
C THR A 143 1.03 -5.84 -31.29
#